data_AF-A0AB39TX90-F1
#
_entry.id   AF-A0AB39TX90-F1
#
_cell.length_a   1.000
_cell.length_b   1.000
_cell.length_c   1.000
_cell.angle_alpha   90.00
_cell.angle_beta   90.00
_cell.angle_gamma   90.00
#
_symmetry.space_group_name_H-M   'P 1'
#
loop_
_entity.id
_entity.type
_entity.pdbx_description
1 polymer ?
#
loop_
_entity_poly.entity_id
_entity_poly.type
_entity_poly.pdbx_seq_one_letter_code
_entity_poly.pdbx_strand_id
1 'polypeptide(L)'
;MSEAWRAVYGLPDGAFSSSDRARVEFCQRAKWVAEAAVELVRFVAMDAASAGDYAKLASDLVSTVSSLQDAAIVAERIRGASWADIARGLGESDVDAVQARWEGKVAAERARRPSGLKPRNTARTLSWIDEWSDKMPRPVASFPKGTLGRVLDASVVWTGRDPDEADRAFAVGLEAAAS
;
A
#
# COMPACT_ATOMS: atom_id res chain seq x y z
N MET A 1 22.44 4.30 -4.62
CA MET A 1 21.38 3.51 -5.28
C MET A 1 21.93 2.12 -5.52
N SER A 2 21.40 1.09 -4.83
CA SER A 2 21.94 -0.27 -4.93
C SER A 2 21.66 -0.90 -6.30
N GLU A 3 22.52 -1.83 -6.69
CA GLU A 3 22.55 -2.53 -7.99
C GLU A 3 21.24 -3.25 -8.31
N ALA A 4 20.55 -3.76 -7.29
CA ALA A 4 19.23 -4.39 -7.37
C ALA A 4 18.13 -3.45 -7.93
N TRP A 5 18.24 -2.14 -7.73
CA TRP A 5 17.21 -1.20 -8.20
C TRP A 5 17.29 -0.95 -9.71
N ARG A 6 18.50 -0.92 -10.28
CA ARG A 6 18.68 -0.78 -11.75
C ARG A 6 18.03 -1.94 -12.52
N ALA A 7 18.03 -3.13 -11.92
CA ALA A 7 17.35 -4.31 -12.43
C ALA A 7 15.82 -4.14 -12.51
N VAL A 8 15.18 -3.52 -11.51
CA VAL A 8 13.73 -3.28 -11.48
C VAL A 8 13.27 -2.26 -12.54
N TYR A 9 14.09 -1.23 -12.83
CA TYR A 9 13.81 -0.26 -13.90
C TYR A 9 13.97 -0.83 -15.32
N GLY A 10 14.60 -2.00 -15.46
CA GLY A 10 14.77 -2.72 -16.72
C GLY A 10 13.78 -3.87 -16.92
N LEU A 11 12.84 -4.08 -15.98
CA LEU A 11 11.83 -5.12 -16.11
C LEU A 11 10.80 -4.77 -17.20
N PRO A 12 10.36 -5.74 -18.00
CA PRO A 12 9.32 -5.52 -19.00
C PRO A 12 7.98 -5.11 -18.36
N ASP A 13 7.17 -4.38 -19.11
CA ASP A 13 5.80 -4.06 -18.72
C ASP A 13 5.05 -5.36 -18.40
N GLY A 14 4.44 -5.42 -17.20
CA GLY A 14 3.74 -6.62 -16.72
C GLY A 14 4.55 -7.55 -15.84
N ALA A 15 5.80 -7.22 -15.49
CA ALA A 15 6.59 -7.99 -14.52
C ALA A 15 6.06 -7.94 -13.07
N PHE A 16 5.04 -7.13 -12.79
CA PHE A 16 4.40 -7.01 -11.48
C PHE A 16 3.02 -7.67 -11.47
N SER A 17 2.75 -8.51 -10.47
CA SER A 17 1.44 -9.13 -10.24
C SER A 17 0.36 -8.08 -9.92
N SER A 18 -0.93 -8.45 -9.93
CA SER A 18 -1.99 -7.57 -9.42
C SER A 18 -1.80 -7.26 -7.93
N SER A 19 -1.34 -8.24 -7.16
CA SER A 19 -0.98 -8.12 -5.75
C SER A 19 0.12 -7.07 -5.55
N ASP A 20 1.19 -7.12 -6.34
CA ASP A 20 2.27 -6.12 -6.33
C ASP A 20 1.75 -4.71 -6.62
N ARG A 21 0.94 -4.57 -7.68
CA ARG A 21 0.40 -3.26 -8.07
C ARG A 21 -0.44 -2.65 -6.96
N ALA A 22 -1.29 -3.45 -6.33
CA ALA A 22 -2.13 -3.01 -5.23
C ALA A 22 -1.30 -2.60 -4.00
N ARG A 23 -0.24 -3.37 -3.68
CA ARG A 23 0.67 -3.03 -2.58
C ARG A 23 1.49 -1.77 -2.84
N VAL A 24 1.99 -1.57 -4.07
CA VAL A 24 2.68 -0.34 -4.48
C VAL A 24 1.73 0.86 -4.40
N GLU A 25 0.48 0.70 -4.81
CA GLU A 25 -0.53 1.75 -4.70
C GLU A 25 -0.81 2.11 -3.23
N PHE A 26 -1.04 1.11 -2.38
CA PHE A 26 -1.20 1.31 -0.93
C PHE A 26 -0.02 2.09 -0.33
N CYS A 27 1.18 1.68 -0.69
CA CYS A 27 2.44 2.31 -0.31
C CYS A 27 2.56 3.77 -0.79
N GLN A 28 2.14 4.05 -2.02
CA GLN A 28 2.09 5.40 -2.56
C GLN A 28 1.13 6.29 -1.79
N ARG A 29 -0.04 5.76 -1.39
CA ARG A 29 -1.01 6.50 -0.57
C ARG A 29 -0.50 6.74 0.84
N ALA A 30 0.20 5.76 1.43
CA ALA A 30 0.79 5.91 2.77
C ALA A 30 1.83 7.04 2.78
N LYS A 31 2.65 7.10 1.72
CA LYS A 31 3.58 8.21 1.49
C LYS A 31 2.85 9.56 1.42
N TRP A 32 1.77 9.66 0.64
CA TRP A 32 1.02 10.93 0.53
C TRP A 32 0.40 11.37 1.85
N VAL A 33 -0.12 10.44 2.67
CA VAL A 33 -0.59 10.77 4.02
C VAL A 33 0.55 11.32 4.87
N ALA A 34 1.73 10.68 4.85
CA ALA A 34 2.89 11.15 5.60
C ALA A 34 3.34 12.55 5.16
N GLU A 35 3.45 12.78 3.84
CA GLU A 35 3.80 14.09 3.27
C GLU A 35 2.75 15.16 3.62
N ALA A 36 1.46 14.85 3.49
CA ALA A 36 0.37 15.76 3.84
C ALA A 36 0.36 16.12 5.33
N ALA A 37 0.61 15.16 6.22
CA ALA A 37 0.71 15.41 7.65
C ALA A 37 1.92 16.33 7.99
N VAL A 38 3.07 16.11 7.35
CA VAL A 38 4.25 16.98 7.52
C VAL A 38 3.98 18.40 7.02
N GLU A 39 3.35 18.54 5.85
CA GLU A 39 2.99 19.86 5.30
C GLU A 39 1.99 20.59 6.20
N LEU A 40 1.01 19.89 6.78
CA LEU A 40 0.09 20.48 7.76
C LEU A 40 0.83 21.05 8.98
N VAL A 41 1.78 20.28 9.55
CA VAL A 41 2.58 20.75 10.70
C VAL A 41 3.44 21.97 10.33
N ARG A 42 4.07 21.94 9.16
CA ARG A 42 4.88 23.08 8.66
C ARG A 42 4.03 24.32 8.46
N PHE A 43 2.86 24.16 7.86
CA PHE A 43 1.93 25.25 7.62
C PHE A 43 1.49 25.92 8.92
N VAL A 44 1.13 25.13 9.94
CA VAL A 44 0.79 25.64 11.28
C VAL A 44 2.00 26.35 11.93
N ALA A 45 3.21 25.82 11.77
CA ALA A 45 4.41 26.40 12.35
C ALA A 45 4.86 27.72 11.70
N MET A 46 4.48 27.96 10.43
CA MET A 46 4.89 29.14 9.67
C MET A 46 3.96 30.36 9.84
N ASP A 47 2.84 30.21 10.55
CA ASP A 47 1.84 31.27 10.84
C ASP A 47 1.42 32.10 9.60
N ALA A 48 1.38 31.43 8.44
CA ALA A 48 1.01 32.04 7.15
C ALA A 48 -0.47 31.80 6.80
N ALA A 49 -1.28 31.40 7.79
CA ALA A 49 -2.64 30.94 7.56
C ALA A 49 -3.63 32.10 7.38
N SER A 50 -4.44 32.02 6.34
CA SER A 50 -5.66 32.82 6.18
C SER A 50 -6.88 32.12 6.78
N ALA A 51 -7.95 32.87 7.01
CA ALA A 51 -9.21 32.30 7.50
C ALA A 51 -9.71 31.18 6.57
N GLY A 52 -9.93 29.99 7.13
CA GLY A 52 -10.40 28.81 6.40
C GLY A 52 -9.30 27.84 5.93
N ASP A 53 -8.02 28.23 5.96
CA ASP A 53 -6.94 27.36 5.48
C ASP A 53 -6.80 26.09 6.32
N TYR A 54 -6.96 26.19 7.65
CA TYR A 54 -6.93 25.01 8.52
C TYR A 54 -8.05 24.01 8.20
N ALA A 55 -9.26 24.51 7.92
CA ALA A 55 -10.39 23.66 7.56
C ALA A 55 -10.16 22.97 6.21
N LYS A 56 -9.61 23.71 5.23
CA LYS A 56 -9.24 23.17 3.92
C LYS A 56 -8.18 22.09 4.03
N LEU A 57 -7.08 22.35 4.74
CA LEU A 57 -5.99 21.39 4.90
C LEU A 57 -6.43 20.12 5.64
N ALA A 58 -7.28 20.26 6.69
CA ALA A 58 -7.85 19.11 7.38
C ALA A 58 -8.75 18.28 6.46
N SER A 59 -9.59 18.94 5.64
CA SER A 59 -10.44 18.28 4.65
C SER A 59 -9.61 17.51 3.60
N ASP A 60 -8.54 18.11 3.10
CA ASP A 60 -7.63 17.48 2.13
C ASP A 60 -6.92 16.26 2.75
N LEU A 61 -6.51 16.35 4.02
CA LEU A 61 -5.92 15.23 4.75
C LEU A 61 -6.93 14.08 4.93
N VAL A 62 -8.19 14.37 5.29
CA VAL A 62 -9.26 13.37 5.38
C VAL A 62 -9.45 12.64 4.04
N SER A 63 -9.50 13.39 2.93
CA SER A 63 -9.60 12.77 1.59
C SER A 63 -8.41 11.86 1.26
N THR A 64 -7.21 12.26 1.66
CA THR A 64 -5.98 11.49 1.46
C THR A 64 -5.97 10.21 2.31
N VAL A 65 -6.41 10.29 3.56
CA VAL A 65 -6.54 9.13 4.47
C VAL A 65 -7.62 8.16 3.99
N SER A 66 -8.77 8.66 3.51
CA SER A 66 -9.80 7.80 2.90
C SER A 66 -9.27 7.04 1.68
N SER A 67 -8.47 7.70 0.85
CA SER A 67 -7.81 7.04 -0.29
C SER A 67 -6.79 5.99 0.13
N LEU A 68 -6.10 6.19 1.26
CA LEU A 68 -5.22 5.18 1.85
C LEU A 68 -6.00 3.94 2.31
N GLN A 69 -7.13 4.13 2.99
CA GLN A 69 -7.99 3.03 3.42
C GLN A 69 -8.49 2.20 2.24
N ASP A 70 -8.95 2.87 1.17
CA ASP A 70 -9.36 2.20 -0.07
C ASP A 70 -8.24 1.32 -0.64
N ALA A 71 -7.03 1.86 -0.73
CA ALA A 71 -5.88 1.13 -1.27
C ALA A 71 -5.47 -0.04 -0.37
N ALA A 72 -5.57 0.09 0.96
CA ALA A 72 -5.29 -0.99 1.90
C ALA A 72 -6.25 -2.17 1.72
N ILE A 73 -7.56 -1.89 1.67
CA ILE A 73 -8.61 -2.90 1.49
C ILE A 73 -8.46 -3.61 0.14
N VAL A 74 -8.19 -2.86 -0.92
CA VAL A 74 -7.94 -3.43 -2.25
C VAL A 74 -6.72 -4.34 -2.23
N ALA A 75 -5.62 -3.92 -1.59
CA ALA A 75 -4.41 -4.73 -1.46
C ALA A 75 -4.67 -6.03 -0.70
N GLU A 76 -5.34 -5.99 0.45
CA GLU A 76 -5.68 -7.20 1.22
C GLU A 76 -6.60 -8.14 0.44
N ARG A 77 -7.64 -7.60 -0.21
CA ARG A 77 -8.60 -8.41 -0.96
C ARG A 77 -7.98 -9.06 -2.18
N ILE A 78 -7.07 -8.38 -2.88
CA ILE A 78 -6.33 -8.95 -4.01
C ILE A 78 -5.38 -10.05 -3.54
N ARG A 79 -4.75 -9.86 -2.38
CA ARG A 79 -3.83 -10.84 -1.77
C ARG A 79 -4.52 -12.08 -1.20
N GLY A 80 -5.86 -12.07 -1.11
CA GLY A 80 -6.65 -13.24 -0.76
C GLY A 80 -7.45 -13.15 0.53
N ALA A 81 -7.39 -12.03 1.26
CA ALA A 81 -8.23 -11.85 2.45
C ALA A 81 -9.73 -11.96 2.10
N SER A 82 -10.52 -12.57 2.98
CA SER A 82 -11.97 -12.61 2.83
C SER A 82 -12.61 -11.28 3.24
N TRP A 83 -13.84 -11.03 2.82
CA TRP A 83 -14.59 -9.85 3.30
C TRP A 83 -14.85 -9.91 4.80
N ALA A 84 -14.96 -11.11 5.38
CA ALA A 84 -15.09 -11.28 6.83
C ALA A 84 -13.82 -10.89 7.58
N ASP A 85 -12.64 -11.20 7.04
CA ASP A 85 -11.35 -10.79 7.65
C ASP A 85 -11.18 -9.27 7.60
N ILE A 86 -11.52 -8.66 6.46
CA ILE A 86 -11.47 -7.21 6.28
C ILE A 86 -12.46 -6.52 7.24
N ALA A 87 -13.71 -7.00 7.30
CA ALA A 87 -14.72 -6.46 8.22
C ALA A 87 -14.26 -6.55 9.69
N ARG A 88 -13.69 -7.71 10.08
CA ARG A 88 -13.10 -7.92 11.40
C ARG A 88 -11.96 -6.93 11.69
N GLY A 89 -11.05 -6.74 10.73
CA GLY A 89 -9.94 -5.79 10.85
C GLY A 89 -10.39 -4.32 10.98
N LEU A 90 -11.54 -3.99 10.37
CA LEU A 90 -12.18 -2.67 10.49
C LEU A 90 -13.05 -2.53 11.76
N GLY A 91 -13.32 -3.61 12.48
CA GLY A 91 -14.29 -3.62 13.58
C GLY A 91 -15.74 -3.48 13.12
N GLU A 92 -16.04 -3.76 11.85
CA GLU A 92 -17.40 -3.74 11.29
C GLU A 92 -18.01 -5.15 11.37
N SER A 93 -19.26 -5.27 11.84
CA SER A 93 -19.97 -6.55 11.94
C SER A 93 -20.77 -6.91 10.69
N ASP A 94 -21.12 -5.92 9.87
CA ASP A 94 -21.91 -6.10 8.64
C ASP A 94 -20.97 -6.32 7.44
N VAL A 95 -20.71 -7.60 7.16
CA VAL A 95 -19.80 -8.02 6.08
C VAL A 95 -20.34 -7.60 4.71
N ASP A 96 -21.66 -7.64 4.50
CA ASP A 96 -22.27 -7.30 3.21
C ASP A 96 -22.16 -5.79 2.93
N ALA A 97 -22.33 -4.95 3.96
CA ALA A 97 -22.10 -3.52 3.84
C ALA A 97 -20.63 -3.17 3.52
N VAL A 98 -19.68 -3.88 4.14
CA VAL A 98 -18.24 -3.76 3.82
C VAL A 98 -18.00 -4.17 2.37
N GLN A 99 -18.47 -5.34 1.96
CA GLN A 99 -18.32 -5.81 0.58
C GLN A 99 -18.90 -4.80 -0.42
N ALA A 100 -20.13 -4.34 -0.22
CA ALA A 100 -20.79 -3.39 -1.12
C ALA A 100 -20.03 -2.07 -1.28
N ARG A 101 -19.33 -1.61 -0.22
CA ARG A 101 -18.57 -0.35 -0.23
C ARG A 101 -17.29 -0.45 -1.08
N TRP A 102 -16.67 -1.62 -1.17
CA TRP A 102 -15.33 -1.77 -1.79
C TRP A 102 -15.24 -2.76 -2.95
N GLU A 103 -16.25 -3.60 -3.19
CA GLU A 103 -16.22 -4.62 -4.26
C GLU A 103 -15.99 -4.01 -5.65
N GLY A 104 -16.63 -2.87 -5.96
CA GLY A 104 -16.42 -2.18 -7.23
C GLY A 104 -14.97 -1.70 -7.42
N LYS A 105 -14.30 -1.24 -6.35
CA LYS A 105 -12.89 -0.81 -6.39
C LYS A 105 -11.96 -2.00 -6.60
N VAL A 106 -12.24 -3.12 -5.94
CA VAL A 106 -11.50 -4.38 -6.11
C VAL A 106 -11.66 -4.92 -7.53
N ALA A 107 -12.88 -4.91 -8.08
CA ALA A 107 -13.15 -5.35 -9.44
C ALA A 107 -12.42 -4.47 -10.47
N ALA A 108 -12.42 -3.15 -10.27
CA ALA A 108 -11.69 -2.21 -11.13
C ALA A 108 -10.17 -2.48 -11.12
N GLU A 109 -9.57 -2.72 -9.96
CA GLU A 109 -8.14 -3.02 -9.87
C GLU A 109 -7.79 -4.38 -10.50
N ARG A 110 -8.63 -5.41 -10.33
CA ARG A 110 -8.46 -6.71 -11.01
C ARG A 110 -8.54 -6.58 -12.53
N ALA A 111 -9.41 -5.72 -13.04
CA ALA A 111 -9.54 -5.44 -14.47
C ALA A 111 -8.45 -4.50 -15.01
N ARG A 112 -7.65 -3.87 -14.14
CA ARG A 112 -6.62 -2.91 -14.53
C ARG A 112 -5.51 -3.59 -15.32
N ARG A 113 -5.29 -3.12 -16.55
CA ARG A 113 -4.20 -3.62 -17.38
C ARG A 113 -2.83 -3.37 -16.72
N PRO A 114 -1.84 -4.25 -16.92
CA PRO A 114 -0.52 -4.13 -16.29
C PRO A 114 0.26 -2.86 -16.62
N SER A 115 -0.16 -2.11 -17.64
CA SER A 115 0.46 -0.87 -18.12
C SER A 115 0.33 0.35 -17.18
N GLY A 116 -0.29 0.19 -16.01
CA GLY A 116 -0.57 1.30 -15.09
C GLY A 116 0.59 1.72 -14.18
N LEU A 117 1.55 0.83 -13.90
CA LEU A 117 2.70 1.19 -13.07
C LEU A 117 3.79 1.82 -13.95
N LYS A 118 3.95 3.14 -13.88
CA LYS A 118 5.16 3.78 -14.45
C LYS A 118 6.37 3.33 -13.62
N PRO A 119 7.37 2.62 -14.19
CA PRO A 119 8.50 2.07 -13.43
C PRO A 119 9.22 3.11 -12.58
N ARG A 120 9.31 4.35 -13.10
CA ARG A 120 9.91 5.49 -12.39
C ARG A 120 9.20 5.89 -11.09
N ASN A 121 7.87 5.83 -11.08
CA ASN A 121 7.08 6.19 -9.90
C ASN A 121 7.16 5.09 -8.84
N THR A 122 7.00 3.83 -9.27
CA THR A 122 7.09 2.66 -8.40
C THR A 122 8.40 2.67 -7.62
N ALA A 123 9.53 2.75 -8.32
CA ALA A 123 10.82 2.63 -7.65
C ALA A 123 11.19 3.86 -6.80
N ARG A 124 10.70 5.06 -7.14
CA ARG A 124 10.80 6.23 -6.25
C ARG A 124 10.03 6.01 -4.94
N THR A 125 8.83 5.43 -5.02
CA THR A 125 8.00 5.14 -3.85
C THR A 125 8.61 4.06 -2.99
N LEU A 126 9.13 3.00 -3.59
CA LEU A 126 9.81 1.93 -2.85
C LEU A 126 11.11 2.41 -2.20
N SER A 127 11.92 3.20 -2.92
CA SER A 127 13.14 3.80 -2.35
C SER A 127 12.82 4.68 -1.15
N TRP A 128 11.73 5.46 -1.23
CA TRP A 128 11.27 6.28 -0.12
C TRP A 128 10.84 5.42 1.07
N ILE A 129 10.11 4.32 0.85
CA ILE A 129 9.68 3.41 1.93
C ILE A 129 10.86 2.75 2.62
N ASP A 130 11.83 2.26 1.86
CA ASP A 130 13.02 1.64 2.42
C ASP A 130 13.82 2.66 3.25
N GLU A 131 14.04 3.85 2.71
CA GLU A 131 14.71 4.94 3.43
C GLU A 131 13.96 5.34 4.71
N TRP A 132 12.62 5.39 4.65
CA TRP A 132 11.79 5.73 5.80
C TRP A 132 11.76 4.62 6.86
N SER A 133 11.74 3.36 6.42
CA SER A 133 11.77 2.18 7.30
C SER A 133 13.11 2.08 8.04
N ASP A 134 14.22 2.38 7.37
CA ASP A 134 15.57 2.38 7.97
C ASP A 134 15.76 3.48 9.00
N LYS A 135 15.05 4.62 8.85
CA LYS A 135 15.17 5.78 9.74
C LYS A 135 14.22 5.77 10.94
N MET A 136 13.23 4.87 10.98
CA MET A 136 12.25 4.82 12.06
C MET A 136 12.77 4.02 13.28
N PRO A 137 12.85 4.61 14.49
CA PRO A 137 13.52 4.02 15.65
C PRO A 137 12.78 2.85 16.34
N ARG A 138 11.56 2.50 15.91
CA ARG A 138 10.81 1.35 16.43
C ARG A 138 10.04 0.65 15.32
N PRO A 139 10.18 -0.68 15.14
CA PRO A 139 9.17 -1.43 14.42
C PRO A 139 7.85 -1.29 15.17
N VAL A 140 6.79 -0.89 14.48
CA VAL A 140 5.42 -1.04 14.98
C VAL A 140 5.16 -2.55 15.02
N ALA A 141 5.37 -3.18 16.19
CA ALA A 141 5.14 -4.61 16.48
C ALA A 141 5.58 -5.63 15.39
N SER A 142 6.70 -6.33 15.64
CA SER A 142 7.01 -7.65 15.06
C SER A 142 7.12 -7.81 13.53
N PHE A 143 7.19 -6.75 12.73
CA PHE A 143 7.50 -6.95 11.31
C PHE A 143 8.95 -7.44 11.15
N PRO A 144 9.20 -8.59 10.48
CA PRO A 144 10.54 -8.98 10.13
C PRO A 144 11.17 -7.86 9.30
N LYS A 145 12.43 -7.50 9.60
CA LYS A 145 13.20 -6.51 8.83
C LYS A 145 13.31 -6.98 7.38
N GLY A 146 12.40 -6.53 6.53
CA GLY A 146 12.37 -6.80 5.10
C GLY A 146 11.92 -5.55 4.38
N THR A 147 12.83 -4.96 3.61
CA THR A 147 12.51 -3.83 2.73
C THR A 147 11.45 -4.26 1.72
N LEU A 148 10.44 -3.43 1.48
CA LEU A 148 9.33 -3.79 0.58
C LEU A 148 9.85 -4.16 -0.82
N GLY A 149 10.98 -3.58 -1.24
CA GLY A 149 11.69 -3.94 -2.47
C GLY A 149 12.19 -5.39 -2.56
N ARG A 150 12.38 -6.09 -1.43
CA ARG A 150 12.67 -7.53 -1.35
C ARG A 150 11.40 -8.40 -1.22
N VAL A 151 10.23 -7.78 -1.02
CA VAL A 151 8.95 -8.45 -0.71
C VAL A 151 7.93 -8.28 -1.85
N LEU A 152 8.22 -7.46 -2.86
CA LEU A 152 7.43 -7.44 -4.10
C LEU A 152 7.88 -8.58 -5.02
N ASP A 153 6.94 -9.13 -5.77
CA ASP A 153 7.17 -10.24 -6.70
C ASP A 153 8.06 -9.82 -7.87
N ALA A 154 8.39 -8.53 -8.05
CA ALA A 154 9.53 -8.16 -8.88
C ALA A 154 10.84 -8.88 -8.48
N SER A 155 10.98 -9.28 -7.20
CA SER A 155 12.08 -10.14 -6.72
C SER A 155 11.93 -11.62 -7.11
N VAL A 156 10.71 -12.10 -7.43
CA VAL A 156 10.46 -13.45 -7.97
C VAL A 156 11.18 -13.63 -9.30
N VAL A 157 11.14 -12.63 -10.18
CA VAL A 157 11.84 -12.66 -11.48
C VAL A 157 13.35 -12.89 -11.31
N TRP A 158 13.92 -12.44 -10.19
CA TRP A 158 15.36 -12.58 -9.88
C TRP A 158 15.71 -13.77 -8.98
N THR A 159 14.75 -14.32 -8.22
CA THR A 159 14.98 -15.37 -7.20
C THR A 159 14.29 -16.70 -7.50
N GLY A 160 13.41 -16.75 -8.50
CA GLY A 160 12.67 -17.95 -8.89
C GLY A 160 11.58 -18.40 -7.91
N ARG A 161 11.17 -17.54 -6.97
CA ARG A 161 10.10 -17.84 -5.99
C ARG A 161 8.73 -17.90 -6.66
N ASP A 162 7.79 -18.73 -6.20
CA ASP A 162 6.42 -18.72 -6.72
C ASP A 162 5.60 -17.57 -6.05
N PRO A 163 5.11 -16.56 -6.80
CA PRO A 163 4.30 -15.49 -6.24
C PRO A 163 2.93 -15.99 -5.77
N ASP A 164 2.35 -16.97 -6.46
CA ASP A 164 1.08 -17.56 -6.07
C ASP A 164 1.23 -18.33 -4.75
N GLU A 165 2.41 -18.89 -4.48
CA GLU A 165 2.73 -19.51 -3.19
C GLU A 165 2.76 -18.48 -2.05
N ALA A 166 3.33 -17.29 -2.29
CA ALA A 166 3.38 -16.23 -1.29
C ALA A 166 1.99 -15.67 -0.94
N ASP A 167 1.12 -15.52 -1.94
CA ASP A 167 -0.28 -15.11 -1.75
C ASP A 167 -1.10 -16.21 -1.04
N ARG A 168 -0.91 -17.49 -1.43
CA ARG A 168 -1.52 -18.64 -0.71
C ARG A 168 -1.08 -18.70 0.75
N ALA A 169 0.21 -18.54 1.02
CA ALA A 169 0.74 -18.56 2.39
C ALA A 169 0.17 -17.40 3.24
N PHE A 170 -0.03 -16.22 2.65
CA PHE A 170 -0.71 -15.11 3.31
C PHE A 170 -2.15 -15.46 3.68
N ALA A 171 -2.91 -16.05 2.74
CA ALA A 171 -4.28 -16.48 2.99
C ALA A 171 -4.38 -17.55 4.10
N VAL A 172 -3.50 -18.56 4.08
CA VAL A 172 -3.46 -19.62 5.12
C VAL A 172 -3.09 -19.05 6.50
N GLY A 173 -2.20 -18.07 6.56
CA GLY A 173 -1.84 -17.39 7.81
C GLY A 173 -3.03 -16.66 8.47
N LEU A 174 -4.00 -16.18 7.68
CA LEU A 174 -5.23 -15.57 8.19
C LEU A 174 -6.15 -16.62 8.83
N GLU A 175 -6.28 -17.80 8.24
CA GLU A 175 -7.09 -18.91 8.78
C GLU A 175 -6.56 -19.38 10.14
N ALA A 176 -5.24 -19.46 10.28
CA ALA A 176 -4.59 -19.83 11.54
C ALA A 176 -4.76 -18.78 12.65
N ALA A 177 -4.92 -17.49 12.30
CA ALA A 177 -5.15 -16.41 13.26
C ALA A 177 -6.63 -16.27 13.68
N ALA A 178 -7.55 -16.90 12.96
CA ALA A 178 -8.98 -16.90 13.24
C ALA A 178 -9.46 -18.12 14.07
N SER A 179 -8.55 -19.05 14.38
CA SER A 179 -8.77 -20.27 15.19
C SER A 179 -8.31 -20.09 16.63
#